data_AF-A0A3C0AZM2-F1
#
_entry.id   AF-A0A3C0AZM2-F1
#
_cell.length_a   1.000
_cell.length_b   1.000
_cell.length_c   1.000
_cell.angle_alpha   90.00
_cell.angle_beta   90.00
_cell.angle_gamma   90.00
#
_symmetry.space_group_name_H-M   'P 1'
#
loop_
_entity.id
_entity.type
_entity.pdbx_description
1 polymer ?
#
loop_
_entity_poly.entity_id
_entity_poly.type
_entity_poly.pdbx_seq_one_letter_code
_entity_poly.pdbx_strand_id
1 'polypeptide(L)' 'NLAQIVSAIDGETVFKSCGLGINHCSDERPCPLNKKFKSIRENLAKMLENTYLEELVFDINSGDSFLI' A
#
# COMPACT_ATOMS: atom_id res chain seq x y z
N ASN A 1 -4.73 -3.40 -11.39
CA ASN A 1 -3.47 -2.98 -10.74
C ASN A 1 -3.24 -3.86 -9.50
N LEU A 2 -2.07 -3.77 -8.86
CA LEU A 2 -1.76 -4.58 -7.68
C LEU A 2 -2.65 -4.26 -6.47
N ALA A 3 -3.13 -3.02 -6.34
CA ALA A 3 -4.01 -2.63 -5.23
C ALA A 3 -5.26 -3.53 -5.15
N GLN A 4 -5.84 -3.93 -6.29
CA GLN A 4 -6.99 -4.85 -6.33
C GLN A 4 -6.66 -6.23 -5.76
N ILE A 5 -5.46 -6.75 -6.05
CA ILE A 5 -5.02 -8.05 -5.54
C ILE A 5 -4.78 -7.97 -4.04
N VAL A 6 -4.12 -6.91 -3.57
CA VAL A 6 -3.87 -6.66 -2.15
C VAL A 6 -5.19 -6.52 -1.38
N SER A 7 -6.15 -5.72 -1.88
CA SER A 7 -7.47 -5.60 -1.25
C SER A 7 -8.23 -6.95 -1.21
N ALA A 8 -8.06 -7.81 -2.21
CA ALA A 8 -8.72 -9.12 -2.22
C ALA A 8 -8.13 -10.12 -1.21
N ILE A 9 -6.85 -9.99 -0.86
CA ILE A 9 -6.14 -10.91 0.05
C ILE A 9 -6.08 -10.35 1.47
N ASP A 10 -5.60 -9.11 1.63
CA ASP A 10 -5.34 -8.47 2.94
C ASP A 10 -6.47 -7.54 3.39
N GLY A 11 -7.38 -7.20 2.47
CA GLY A 11 -8.46 -6.28 2.71
C GLY A 11 -8.08 -4.80 2.59
N GLU A 12 -9.09 -3.95 2.76
CA GLU A 12 -8.97 -2.49 2.63
C GLU A 12 -8.21 -1.81 3.78
N THR A 13 -7.91 -2.55 4.85
CA THR A 13 -7.27 -2.02 6.07
C THR A 13 -5.88 -1.49 5.78
N VAL A 14 -5.12 -2.12 4.87
CA VAL A 14 -3.76 -1.71 4.53
C VAL A 14 -3.70 -0.26 4.02
N PHE A 15 -4.77 0.22 3.36
CA PHE A 15 -4.87 1.55 2.80
C PHE A 15 -5.45 2.59 3.76
N LYS A 16 -6.03 2.16 4.89
CA LYS A 16 -6.81 3.01 5.81
C LYS A 16 -6.28 3.01 7.24
N SER A 17 -5.52 2.00 7.63
CA SER A 17 -5.08 1.80 9.02
C SER A 17 -4.11 2.87 9.49
N CYS A 18 -4.16 3.14 10.80
CA CYS A 18 -3.15 3.92 11.48
C CYS A 18 -1.82 3.15 11.51
N GLY A 19 -0.70 3.83 11.26
CA GLY A 19 0.64 3.19 11.33
C GLY A 19 1.05 2.70 12.72
N LEU A 20 0.32 3.11 13.77
CA LEU A 20 0.49 2.64 15.15
C LEU A 20 -0.57 1.60 15.56
N GLY A 21 -1.48 1.20 14.66
CA GLY A 21 -2.56 0.27 14.98
C GLY A 21 -3.68 0.87 15.85
N ILE A 22 -3.77 2.19 15.99
CA ILE A 22 -4.82 2.86 16.77
C ILE A 22 -6.13 2.90 15.97
N ASN A 23 -7.13 2.14 16.41
CA ASN A 23 -8.41 1.97 15.71
C ASN A 23 -9.25 3.25 15.55
N HIS A 24 -9.05 4.24 16.43
CA HIS A 24 -9.82 5.50 16.42
C HIS A 24 -9.03 6.69 15.84
N CYS A 25 -7.86 6.44 15.25
CA CYS A 25 -7.07 7.49 14.62
C CYS A 25 -7.75 7.92 13.31
N SER A 26 -8.02 9.21 13.18
CA SER A 26 -8.55 9.83 11.97
C SER A 26 -7.96 11.22 11.76
N ASP A 27 -8.34 11.91 10.67
CA ASP A 27 -7.91 13.29 10.47
C ASP A 27 -8.56 14.26 11.48
N GLU A 28 -9.74 13.91 12.01
CA GLU A 28 -10.42 14.65 13.09
C GLU A 28 -9.85 14.31 14.49
N ARG A 29 -9.27 13.12 14.65
CA ARG A 29 -8.62 12.65 15.89
C ARG A 29 -7.24 12.07 15.58
N PRO A 30 -6.26 12.92 15.22
CA PRO A 30 -4.97 12.45 14.75
C PRO A 30 -4.11 11.95 15.91
N CYS A 31 -3.48 10.79 15.72
CA CYS A 31 -2.35 10.39 16.57
C CYS A 31 -1.09 11.21 16.25
N PRO A 32 -0.06 11.21 17.12
CA PRO A 32 1.20 11.94 16.86
C PRO A 32 1.88 11.60 15.54
N LEU A 33 1.63 10.39 15.00
CA LEU A 33 2.20 9.93 13.73
C LEU A 33 1.29 10.21 12.52
N ASN A 34 0.02 10.61 12.70
CA ASN A 34 -1.00 10.61 11.64
C ASN A 34 -0.52 11.31 10.36
N LYS A 35 -0.01 12.54 10.49
CA LYS A 35 0.43 13.35 9.33
C LYS A 35 1.61 12.71 8.59
N LYS A 36 2.58 12.14 9.31
CA LYS A 36 3.76 11.50 8.72
C LYS A 36 3.37 10.19 8.03
N PHE A 37 2.57 9.37 8.71
CA PHE A 37 2.16 8.08 8.19
C PHE A 37 1.16 8.20 7.04
N LYS A 38 0.27 9.20 7.07
CA LYS A 38 -0.69 9.45 5.99
C LYS A 38 -0.01 9.57 4.64
N SER A 39 1.08 10.35 4.54
CA SER A 39 1.84 10.48 3.30
C SER A 39 2.48 9.16 2.85
N ILE A 40 3.01 8.36 3.78
CA ILE A 40 3.58 7.04 3.47
C ILE A 40 2.49 6.11 2.92
N ARG A 41 1.33 6.08 3.58
CA ARG A 41 0.17 5.27 3.18
C ARG A 41 -0.38 5.70 1.81
N GLU A 42 -0.47 6.99 1.54
CA GLU A 42 -0.86 7.53 0.24
C GLU A 42 0.13 7.16 -0.86
N ASN A 43 1.43 7.20 -0.58
CA ASN A 43 2.45 6.78 -1.55
C ASN A 43 2.42 5.28 -1.81
N LEU A 44 2.20 4.46 -0.78
CA LEU A 44 1.99 3.02 -0.93
C LEU A 44 0.76 2.72 -1.80
N ALA A 45 -0.36 3.39 -1.52
CA ALA A 45 -1.58 3.25 -2.30
C ALA A 45 -1.33 3.60 -3.77
N LYS A 46 -0.73 4.77 -4.04
CA LYS A 46 -0.38 5.19 -5.40
C LYS A 46 0.54 4.20 -6.11
N MET A 47 1.57 3.68 -5.43
CA MET A 47 2.45 2.66 -6.02
C MET A 47 1.63 1.43 -6.45
N LEU A 48 0.84 0.86 -5.54
CA LEU A 48 0.05 -0.33 -5.83
C LEU A 48 -1.08 -0.08 -6.86
N GLU A 49 -1.64 1.12 -6.90
CA GLU A 49 -2.67 1.53 -7.86
C GLU A 49 -2.11 1.72 -9.28
N ASN A 50 -0.82 2.05 -9.39
CA ASN A 50 -0.15 2.32 -10.68
C ASN A 50 0.79 1.20 -11.13
N THR A 51 1.04 0.18 -10.31
CA THR A 51 1.76 -1.04 -10.72
C THR A 51 0.79 -2.11 -11.18
N TYR A 52 1.13 -2.76 -12.28
CA TYR A 52 0.31 -3.82 -12.88
C TYR A 52 1.01 -5.16 -12.84
N LEU A 53 0.24 -6.26 -12.88
CA LEU A 53 0.81 -7.60 -12.77
C LEU A 53 1.71 -7.92 -13.96
N GLU A 54 1.31 -7.47 -15.16
CA GLU A 54 2.07 -7.63 -16.39
C GLU A 54 3.45 -6.95 -16.36
N GLU A 55 3.58 -5.82 -15.67
CA GLU A 55 4.85 -5.10 -15.46
C GLU A 55 5.79 -5.96 -14.61
N LEU A 56 5.29 -6.49 -13.48
CA LEU A 56 6.09 -7.36 -12.62
C LEU A 56 6.51 -8.66 -13.32
N VAL A 57 5.61 -9.26 -14.11
CA VAL A 57 5.92 -10.46 -14.89
C VAL A 57 6.97 -10.17 -15.96
N PHE A 58 6.91 -9.00 -16.58
CA PHE A 58 7.90 -8.56 -17.55
C PHE A 58 9.28 -8.44 -16.91
N ASP A 59 9.41 -7.78 -15.76
CA ASP A 59 10.69 -7.57 -15.06
C ASP A 59 11.35 -8.89 -14.62
N ILE A 60 10.54 -9.90 -14.25
CA ILE A 60 11.04 -11.24 -13.94
C ILE A 60 11.56 -11.93 -15.20
N ASN A 61 10.81 -11.84 -16.31
CA ASN A 61 11.19 -12.48 -17.57
C ASN A 61 12.38 -11.80 -18.26
N SER A 62 12.58 -10.49 -18.06
CA SER A 62 13.74 -9.75 -18.57
C SER A 62 15.00 -10.00 -17.74
N GLY A 63 14.85 -10.51 -16.52
CA GLY A 63 15.95 -10.71 -15.57
C GLY A 63 16.31 -9.46 -14.77
N ASP A 64 15.51 -8.40 -14.83
CA ASP A 64 15.70 -7.17 -14.07
C ASP A 64 15.29 -7.32 -12.60
N SER A 65 14.40 -8.27 -12.31
CA SER A 65 13.94 -8.63 -10.96
C SER A 65 13.93 -10.15 -10.75
N PHE A 66 14.02 -10.58 -9.49
CA PHE A 66 13.90 -11.98 -9.11
C PHE A 66 12.96 -12.14 -7.90
N LEU A 67 12.27 -13.28 -7.83
CA LEU A 67 11.54 -13.73 -6.65
C LEU A 67 12.32 -14.89 -6.01
N ILE A 68 12.55 -14.79 -4.70
CA ILE A 68 13.20 -15.83 -3.87
C ILE A 68 12.20 -16.85 -3.35
#